data_AF-A0A166MZ08-F1
#
_entry.id   AF-A0A166MZ08-F1
#
_cell.length_a   1.000
_cell.length_b   1.000
_cell.length_c   1.000
_cell.angle_alpha   90.00
_cell.angle_beta   90.00
_cell.angle_gamma   90.00
#
_symmetry.space_group_name_H-M   'P 1'
#
loop_
_entity.id
_entity.type
_entity.pdbx_description
1 polymer ?
#
loop_
_entity_poly.entity_id
_entity_poly.type
_entity_poly.pdbx_seq_one_letter_code
_entity_poly.pdbx_strand_id
1 'polypeptide(L)'
;MSAKNNFLACVPCIVAGSHTVEKRCHKRANMPCASCQSIQECTQIPKEFEKQMKAVLQMQKEYDEAINDFVKENCKDEFDALMLPLKQSLEAWFADELKRREELEKQRQKAEMERQIEAQKAEKAEREAQEERELVERAEKLREYLVAQKAIEDKVPPQRIAVTTQPLSVKVDNIEGLLERLVQSQEAMAAAMQRHADAVIRNSESWAKWFELEDKKRKREDNGEDRNDEKRGRVGGEQNAGGNDMDLQE
;
A
#
# COMPACT_ATOMS: atom_id res chain seq x y z
N MET A 1 10.70 33.37 17.06
CA MET A 1 11.57 33.66 15.91
C MET A 1 12.41 32.41 15.65
N SER A 2 12.05 31.56 14.69
CA SER A 2 12.86 30.39 14.35
C SER A 2 14.12 30.85 13.64
N ALA A 3 15.29 30.46 14.17
CA ALA A 3 16.57 30.69 13.53
C ALA A 3 16.47 30.28 12.06
N LYS A 4 16.84 31.20 11.15
CA LYS A 4 17.05 30.87 9.74
C LYS A 4 18.26 29.93 9.70
N ASN A 5 18.02 28.64 9.93
CA ASN A 5 19.03 27.61 9.73
C ASN A 5 19.36 27.65 8.24
N ASN A 6 20.49 28.27 7.91
CA ASN A 6 21.04 28.26 6.56
C ASN A 6 21.38 26.80 6.25
N PHE A 7 20.47 26.11 5.56
CA PHE A 7 20.74 24.74 5.13
C PHE A 7 21.82 24.78 4.06
N LEU A 8 22.98 24.22 4.38
CA LEU A 8 24.04 23.89 3.44
C LEU A 8 23.54 22.86 2.41
N ALA A 9 24.33 22.58 1.39
CA ALA A 9 23.93 21.66 0.33
C ALA A 9 23.55 20.28 0.90
N CYS A 10 22.56 19.63 0.28
CA CYS A 10 22.12 18.31 0.69
C CYS A 10 23.17 17.24 0.34
N VAL A 11 23.19 16.10 1.04
CA VAL A 11 24.16 15.02 0.75
C VAL A 11 24.08 14.54 -0.71
N PRO A 12 22.89 14.24 -1.29
CA PRO A 12 22.78 13.89 -2.71
C PRO A 12 23.32 14.98 -3.64
N CYS A 13 23.12 16.25 -3.28
CA CYS A 13 23.53 17.40 -4.05
C CYS A 13 25.05 17.48 -4.19
N ILE A 14 25.76 17.15 -3.11
CA ILE A 14 27.22 17.16 -3.01
C ILE A 14 27.82 15.95 -3.73
N VAL A 15 27.25 14.75 -3.49
CA VAL A 15 27.69 13.49 -4.11
C VAL A 15 27.52 13.56 -5.64
N ALA A 16 26.37 14.04 -6.12
CA ALA A 16 26.10 14.20 -7.56
C ALA A 16 26.89 15.35 -8.21
N GLY A 17 27.67 16.14 -7.45
CA GLY A 17 28.46 17.25 -7.97
C GLY A 17 27.63 18.47 -8.40
N SER A 18 26.31 18.47 -8.19
CA SER A 18 25.41 19.58 -8.55
C SER A 18 25.67 20.86 -7.73
N HIS A 19 26.15 20.72 -6.49
CA HIS A 19 26.38 21.83 -5.57
C HIS A 19 27.67 21.67 -4.76
N THR A 20 28.38 22.77 -4.48
CA THR A 20 29.43 22.82 -3.46
C THR A 20 28.79 22.89 -2.06
N VAL A 21 29.54 22.55 -1.01
CA VAL A 21 29.04 22.47 0.38
C VAL A 21 28.36 23.78 0.82
N GLU A 22 28.86 24.92 0.38
CA GLU A 22 28.34 26.24 0.74
C GLU A 22 27.00 26.59 0.07
N LYS A 23 26.68 26.00 -1.08
CA LYS A 23 25.43 26.33 -1.79
C LYS A 23 24.23 25.93 -0.94
N ARG A 24 23.33 26.89 -0.73
CA ARG A 24 22.16 26.65 0.12
C ARG A 24 21.24 25.60 -0.50
N CYS A 25 20.87 24.61 0.28
CA CYS A 25 19.80 23.70 -0.10
C CYS A 25 18.45 24.45 -0.01
N HIS A 26 17.74 24.57 -1.13
CA HIS A 26 16.41 25.20 -1.19
C HIS A 26 15.28 24.28 -0.70
N LYS A 27 15.56 23.31 0.18
CA LYS A 27 14.55 22.44 0.79
C LYS A 27 13.51 23.30 1.52
N ARG A 28 12.24 23.22 1.13
CA ARG A 28 11.13 23.93 1.78
C ARG A 28 10.29 22.94 2.57
N ALA A 29 10.41 22.95 3.90
CA ALA A 29 9.68 22.07 4.80
C ALA A 29 9.76 20.58 4.36
N ASN A 30 8.64 20.01 3.92
CA ASN A 30 8.52 18.63 3.47
C ASN A 30 8.74 18.44 1.96
N MET A 31 9.19 19.44 1.21
CA MET A 31 9.50 19.29 -0.22
C MET A 31 11.01 19.03 -0.42
N PRO A 32 11.41 18.20 -1.41
CA PRO A 32 12.81 18.01 -1.73
C PRO A 32 13.41 19.30 -2.33
N CYS A 33 14.74 19.34 -2.39
CA CYS A 33 15.42 20.36 -3.17
C CYS A 33 15.18 20.16 -4.68
N ALA A 34 15.35 21.19 -5.51
CA ALA A 34 15.17 21.07 -6.97
C ALA A 34 16.08 20.02 -7.63
N SER A 35 17.23 19.72 -7.01
CA SER A 35 18.19 18.71 -7.48
C SER A 35 17.94 17.31 -6.90
N CYS A 36 16.95 17.15 -6.02
CA CYS A 36 16.67 15.92 -5.29
C CYS A 36 15.38 15.30 -5.85
N GLN A 37 15.38 14.01 -6.20
CA GLN A 37 14.19 13.36 -6.78
C GLN A 37 13.12 13.10 -5.71
N SER A 38 13.51 12.77 -4.48
CA SER A 38 12.57 12.52 -3.38
C SER A 38 12.91 13.26 -2.09
N ILE A 39 11.88 13.50 -1.28
CA ILE A 39 11.98 14.15 0.05
C ILE A 39 12.86 13.32 0.98
N GLN A 40 12.76 11.99 0.86
CA GLN A 40 13.47 11.03 1.67
C GLN A 40 14.98 11.04 1.36
N GLU A 41 15.35 11.27 0.10
CA GLU A 41 16.75 11.41 -0.31
C GLU A 41 17.36 12.75 0.10
N CYS A 42 16.54 13.82 0.13
CA CYS A 42 16.99 15.17 0.48
C CYS A 42 17.39 15.29 1.97
N THR A 43 18.57 14.79 2.28
CA THR A 43 19.16 14.70 3.62
C THR A 43 20.24 15.75 3.82
N GLN A 44 20.33 16.23 5.06
CA GLN A 44 21.38 17.16 5.48
C GLN A 44 22.63 16.38 5.87
N ILE A 45 23.78 17.05 5.80
CA ILE A 45 25.06 16.50 6.24
C ILE A 45 24.95 16.11 7.72
N PRO A 46 25.26 14.86 8.08
CA PRO A 46 25.22 14.40 9.47
C PRO A 46 26.24 15.13 10.35
N LYS A 47 25.96 15.20 11.65
CA LYS A 47 26.85 15.86 12.62
C LYS A 47 28.26 15.27 12.66
N GLU A 48 28.38 13.98 12.36
CA GLU A 48 29.66 13.24 12.31
C GLU A 48 30.63 13.84 11.28
N PHE A 49 30.10 14.45 10.22
CA PHE A 49 30.89 15.07 9.14
C PHE A 49 31.09 16.58 9.33
N GLU A 50 30.58 17.19 10.40
CA GLU A 50 30.65 18.65 10.61
C GLU A 50 32.07 19.21 10.59
N LYS A 51 33.07 18.45 11.10
CA LYS A 51 34.47 18.90 11.12
C LYS A 51 35.04 19.01 9.71
N GLN A 52 34.83 17.98 8.89
CA GLN A 52 35.28 17.94 7.50
C GLN A 52 34.52 18.98 6.67
N MET A 53 33.21 19.12 6.90
CA MET A 53 32.38 20.16 6.30
C MET A 53 32.89 21.57 6.62
N LYS A 54 33.25 21.87 7.88
CA LYS A 54 33.81 23.16 8.28
C LYS A 54 35.18 23.42 7.64
N ALA A 55 36.03 22.40 7.52
CA ALA A 55 37.33 22.52 6.86
C ALA A 55 37.18 22.89 5.38
N VAL A 56 36.28 22.21 4.65
CA VAL A 56 35.96 22.54 3.26
C VAL A 56 35.41 23.97 3.13
N LEU A 57 34.49 24.37 4.01
CA LEU A 57 33.92 25.72 3.99
C LEU A 57 34.96 26.80 4.28
N GLN A 58 35.95 26.50 5.13
CA GLN A 58 37.05 27.41 5.41
C GLN A 58 37.94 27.57 4.17
N MET A 59 38.34 26.47 3.52
CA MET A 59 39.12 26.52 2.28
C MET A 59 38.39 27.25 1.15
N GLN A 60 37.07 27.08 1.05
CA GLN A 60 36.27 27.77 0.04
C GLN A 60 36.28 29.29 0.25
N LYS A 61 36.25 29.76 1.51
CA LYS A 61 36.40 31.19 1.81
C LYS A 61 37.79 31.71 1.49
N GLU A 62 38.83 30.95 1.83
CA GLU A 62 40.21 31.32 1.52
C GLU A 62 40.44 31.42 0.00
N TYR A 63 39.80 30.55 -0.78
CA TYR A 63 39.77 30.64 -2.25
C TYR A 63 39.03 31.89 -2.75
N ASP A 64 37.85 32.20 -2.20
CA ASP A 64 37.05 33.36 -2.62
C ASP A 64 37.73 34.70 -2.25
N GLU A 65 38.51 34.73 -1.17
CA GLU A 65 39.28 35.90 -0.72
C GLU A 65 40.64 36.04 -1.44
N ALA A 66 41.11 35.00 -2.14
CA ALA A 66 42.40 35.02 -2.83
C ALA A 66 42.36 35.94 -4.06
N ILE A 67 43.18 37.01 -4.03
CA ILE A 67 43.30 37.96 -5.15
C ILE A 67 44.24 37.44 -6.25
N ASN A 68 45.22 36.61 -5.89
CA ASN A 68 46.26 36.10 -6.79
C ASN A 68 45.87 34.74 -7.40
N ASP A 69 45.99 34.61 -8.72
CA ASP A 69 45.60 33.39 -9.44
C ASP A 69 46.47 32.17 -9.07
N PHE A 70 47.74 32.36 -8.70
CA PHE A 70 48.58 31.27 -8.19
C PHE A 70 48.10 30.74 -6.82
N VAL A 71 47.57 31.63 -5.98
CA VAL A 71 46.98 31.25 -4.68
C VAL A 71 45.66 30.51 -4.92
N LYS A 72 44.86 30.93 -5.90
CA LYS A 72 43.64 30.22 -6.30
C LYS A 72 43.92 28.81 -6.80
N GLU A 73 44.96 28.61 -7.60
CA GLU A 73 45.35 27.26 -8.06
C GLU A 73 45.75 26.34 -6.90
N ASN A 74 46.59 26.81 -5.97
CA ASN A 74 46.94 26.01 -4.79
C ASN A 74 45.73 25.73 -3.88
N CYS A 75 44.87 26.73 -3.64
CA CYS A 75 43.66 26.55 -2.85
C CYS A 75 42.68 25.57 -3.50
N LYS A 76 42.66 25.48 -4.84
CA LYS A 76 41.85 24.52 -5.57
C LYS A 76 42.33 23.08 -5.37
N ASP A 77 43.64 22.85 -5.42
CA ASP A 77 44.22 21.53 -5.19
C ASP A 77 43.98 21.06 -3.74
N GLU A 78 44.14 21.96 -2.76
CA GLU A 78 43.84 21.69 -1.35
C GLU A 78 42.34 21.46 -1.11
N PHE A 79 41.47 22.19 -1.81
CA PHE A 79 40.02 21.99 -1.78
C PHE A 79 39.63 20.62 -2.32
N ASP A 80 40.16 20.22 -3.48
CA ASP A 80 39.87 18.92 -4.10
C ASP A 80 40.37 17.77 -3.22
N ALA A 81 41.54 17.94 -2.58
CA ALA A 81 42.10 16.97 -1.63
C ALA A 81 41.20 16.75 -0.39
N LEU A 82 40.50 17.78 0.08
CA LEU A 82 39.55 17.67 1.20
C LEU A 82 38.15 17.22 0.76
N MET A 83 37.72 17.61 -0.44
CA MET A 83 36.39 17.30 -0.97
C MET A 83 36.23 15.85 -1.40
N LEU A 84 37.26 15.23 -1.98
CA LEU A 84 37.21 13.86 -2.46
C LEU A 84 36.92 12.85 -1.32
N PRO A 85 37.64 12.86 -0.19
CA PRO A 85 37.34 11.98 0.96
C PRO A 85 35.97 12.28 1.58
N LEU A 86 35.58 13.55 1.64
CA LEU A 86 34.26 13.93 2.16
C LEU A 86 33.14 13.38 1.28
N LYS A 87 33.25 13.48 -0.05
CA LYS A 87 32.27 12.94 -0.98
C LYS A 87 32.14 11.42 -0.86
N GLN A 88 33.26 10.70 -0.84
CA GLN A 88 33.26 9.23 -0.73
C GLN A 88 32.65 8.75 0.58
N SER A 89 33.00 9.40 1.69
CA SER A 89 32.46 9.04 3.00
C SER A 89 30.98 9.38 3.16
N LEU A 90 30.54 10.52 2.62
CA LEU A 90 29.11 10.88 2.56
C LEU A 90 28.31 9.95 1.63
N GLU A 91 28.88 9.52 0.51
CA GLU A 91 28.24 8.58 -0.42
C GLU A 91 28.03 7.21 0.25
N ALA A 92 29.07 6.67 0.89
CA ALA A 92 28.97 5.41 1.62
C ALA A 92 27.93 5.50 2.75
N TRP A 93 27.99 6.57 3.54
CA TRP A 93 27.03 6.81 4.61
C TRP A 93 25.59 6.93 4.07
N PHE A 94 25.40 7.66 2.97
CA PHE A 94 24.08 7.89 2.40
C PHE A 94 23.48 6.60 1.82
N ALA A 95 24.29 5.74 1.19
CA ALA A 95 23.85 4.45 0.70
C ALA A 95 23.38 3.53 1.84
N ASP A 96 24.09 3.52 2.97
CA ASP A 96 23.70 2.73 4.14
C ASP A 96 22.46 3.29 4.85
N GLU A 97 22.35 4.62 4.94
CA GLU A 97 21.18 5.29 5.51
C GLU A 97 19.92 5.07 4.65
N LEU A 98 20.04 5.05 3.32
CA LEU A 98 18.93 4.69 2.43
C LEU A 98 18.46 3.26 2.68
N LYS A 99 19.37 2.28 2.72
CA LYS A 99 19.02 0.88 3.03
C LYS A 99 18.33 0.74 4.38
N ARG A 100 18.86 1.42 5.41
CA ARG A 100 18.27 1.41 6.75
C ARG A 100 16.83 1.94 6.75
N ARG A 101 16.56 2.99 5.97
CA ARG A 101 15.20 3.55 5.85
C ARG A 101 14.25 2.62 5.12
N GLU A 102 14.70 2.02 4.03
CA GLU A 102 13.91 1.01 3.31
C GLU A 102 13.56 -0.19 4.21
N GLU A 103 14.51 -0.65 5.03
CA GLU A 103 14.28 -1.73 6.00
C GLU A 103 13.26 -1.34 7.07
N LEU A 104 13.37 -0.13 7.63
CA LEU A 104 12.41 0.39 8.60
C LEU A 104 11.01 0.54 8.00
N GLU A 105 10.91 0.96 6.74
CA GLU A 105 9.63 1.06 6.04
C GLU A 105 9.03 -0.33 5.79
N LYS A 106 9.83 -1.31 5.36
CA LYS A 106 9.42 -2.71 5.25
C LYS A 106 8.95 -3.27 6.59
N GLN A 107 9.62 -2.95 7.69
CA GLN A 107 9.19 -3.38 9.03
C GLN A 107 7.86 -2.76 9.43
N ARG A 108 7.64 -1.47 9.15
CA ARG A 108 6.36 -0.79 9.41
C ARG A 108 5.22 -1.41 8.61
N GLN A 109 5.43 -1.65 7.32
CA GLN A 109 4.43 -2.29 6.45
C GLN A 109 4.08 -3.70 6.93
N LYS A 110 5.08 -4.49 7.37
CA LYS A 110 4.83 -5.81 7.97
C LYS A 110 4.02 -5.74 9.26
N ALA A 111 4.38 -4.84 10.17
CA ALA A 111 3.65 -4.65 11.43
C ALA A 111 2.21 -4.16 11.19
N GLU A 112 1.99 -3.32 10.19
CA GLU A 112 0.65 -2.88 9.81
C GLU A 112 -0.18 -4.01 9.21
N MET A 113 0.42 -4.83 8.33
CA MET A 113 -0.22 -6.03 7.77
C MET A 113 -0.61 -7.03 8.87
N GLU A 114 0.28 -7.28 9.84
CA GLU A 114 -0.02 -8.17 10.97
C GLU A 114 -1.22 -7.67 11.78
N ARG A 115 -1.29 -6.37 12.04
CA ARG A 115 -2.46 -5.75 12.71
C ARG A 115 -3.74 -5.90 11.91
N GLN A 116 -3.68 -5.73 10.58
CA GLN A 116 -4.85 -5.91 9.72
C GLN A 116 -5.32 -7.38 9.72
N ILE A 117 -4.39 -8.33 9.68
CA ILE A 117 -4.72 -9.77 9.76
C ILE A 117 -5.35 -10.11 11.11
N GLU A 118 -4.80 -9.59 12.21
CA GLU A 118 -5.36 -9.82 13.54
C GLU A 118 -6.75 -9.20 13.70
N ALA A 119 -6.95 -7.98 13.19
CA ALA A 119 -8.25 -7.32 13.17
C ALA A 119 -9.29 -8.11 12.36
N GLN A 120 -8.92 -8.61 11.17
CA GLN A 120 -9.81 -9.45 10.35
C GLN A 120 -10.17 -10.77 11.03
N LYS A 121 -9.20 -11.40 11.73
CA LYS A 121 -9.47 -12.62 12.50
C LYS A 121 -10.44 -12.36 13.64
N ALA A 122 -10.27 -11.25 14.36
CA ALA A 122 -11.18 -10.86 15.44
C ALA A 122 -12.59 -10.59 14.90
N GLU A 123 -12.72 -9.84 13.80
CA GLU A 123 -14.01 -9.54 13.16
C GLU A 123 -14.70 -10.82 12.65
N LYS A 124 -13.93 -11.77 12.12
CA LYS A 124 -14.48 -13.07 11.68
C LYS A 124 -14.96 -13.90 12.87
N ALA A 125 -14.20 -13.95 13.96
CA ALA A 125 -14.60 -14.67 15.17
C ALA A 125 -15.86 -14.04 15.81
N GLU A 126 -16.00 -12.71 15.77
CA GLU A 126 -17.20 -12.04 16.24
C GLU A 126 -18.43 -12.37 15.38
N ARG A 127 -18.26 -12.40 14.05
CA ARG A 127 -19.33 -12.83 13.12
C ARG A 127 -19.74 -14.27 13.34
N GLU A 128 -18.79 -15.20 13.44
CA GLU A 128 -19.08 -16.61 13.70
C GLU A 128 -19.83 -16.80 15.04
N ALA A 129 -19.44 -16.05 16.09
CA ALA A 129 -20.14 -16.07 17.37
C ALA A 129 -21.54 -15.45 17.33
N GLN A 130 -21.75 -14.42 16.51
CA GLN A 130 -23.09 -13.83 16.29
C GLN A 130 -23.99 -14.80 15.52
N GLU A 131 -23.48 -15.42 14.44
CA GLU A 131 -24.21 -16.42 13.66
C GLU A 131 -24.61 -17.63 14.53
N GLU A 132 -23.73 -18.10 15.41
CA GLU A 132 -24.05 -19.18 16.35
C GLU A 132 -25.19 -18.79 17.31
N ARG A 133 -25.17 -17.56 17.84
CA ARG A 133 -26.26 -17.05 18.71
C ARG A 133 -27.58 -16.96 17.96
N GLU A 134 -27.57 -16.44 16.73
CA GLU A 134 -28.78 -16.33 15.90
C GLU A 134 -29.36 -17.71 15.57
N LEU A 135 -28.52 -18.70 15.29
CA LEU A 135 -28.96 -20.08 15.06
C LEU A 135 -29.59 -20.69 16.32
N VAL A 136 -29.00 -20.47 17.49
CA VAL A 136 -29.55 -20.92 18.77
C VAL A 136 -30.90 -20.25 19.05
N GLU A 137 -30.98 -18.92 18.93
CA GLU A 137 -32.24 -18.19 19.12
C GLU A 137 -33.33 -18.65 18.14
N ARG A 138 -32.95 -18.92 16.88
CA ARG A 138 -33.89 -19.40 15.87
C ARG A 138 -34.37 -20.82 16.20
N ALA A 139 -33.49 -21.69 16.69
CA ALA A 139 -33.84 -23.04 17.12
C ALA A 139 -34.77 -23.01 18.35
N GLU A 140 -34.52 -22.13 19.31
CA GLU A 140 -35.39 -21.90 20.47
C GLU A 140 -36.77 -21.39 20.03
N LYS A 141 -36.83 -20.35 19.19
CA LYS A 141 -38.10 -19.82 18.63
C LYS A 141 -38.88 -20.89 17.87
N LEU A 142 -38.20 -21.72 17.07
CA LEU A 142 -38.83 -22.84 16.35
C LEU A 142 -39.37 -23.88 17.34
N ARG A 143 -38.61 -24.21 18.39
CA ARG A 143 -39.06 -25.12 19.44
C ARG A 143 -40.29 -24.58 20.16
N GLU A 144 -40.27 -23.32 20.59
CA GLU A 144 -41.42 -22.66 21.23
C GLU A 144 -42.67 -22.72 20.34
N TYR A 145 -42.52 -22.45 19.04
CA TYR A 145 -43.61 -22.57 18.08
C TYR A 145 -44.15 -23.99 17.94
N LEU A 146 -43.28 -25.00 17.84
CA LEU A 146 -43.69 -26.41 17.73
C LEU A 146 -44.36 -26.93 19.01
N VAL A 147 -43.92 -26.46 20.18
CA VAL A 147 -44.57 -26.73 21.47
C VAL A 147 -45.96 -26.07 21.51
N ALA A 148 -46.08 -24.81 21.08
CA ALA A 148 -47.37 -24.11 21.02
C ALA A 148 -48.37 -24.80 20.07
N GLN A 149 -47.88 -25.38 18.97
CA GLN A 149 -48.69 -26.18 18.03
C GLN A 149 -48.97 -27.62 18.50
N LYS A 150 -48.50 -28.02 19.70
CA LYS A 150 -48.61 -29.38 20.26
C LYS A 150 -47.99 -30.48 19.37
N ALA A 151 -47.05 -30.12 18.49
CA ALA A 151 -46.33 -31.08 17.66
C ALA A 151 -45.24 -31.81 18.44
N ILE A 152 -44.76 -31.22 19.54
CA ILE A 152 -43.78 -31.80 20.47
C ILE A 152 -44.31 -31.56 21.90
N GLU A 153 -44.29 -32.59 22.74
CA GLU A 153 -44.60 -32.44 24.17
C GLU A 153 -43.36 -31.92 24.91
N ASP A 154 -43.54 -30.86 25.68
CA ASP A 154 -42.49 -30.30 26.53
C ASP A 154 -42.24 -31.29 27.69
N LYS A 155 -41.09 -31.96 27.71
CA LYS A 155 -40.79 -32.93 28.77
C LYS A 155 -39.49 -32.61 29.49
N VAL A 156 -39.66 -32.10 30.72
CA VAL A 156 -39.33 -32.78 31.98
C VAL A 156 -38.41 -34.02 31.82
N PRO A 157 -37.32 -34.15 32.62
CA PRO A 157 -36.22 -35.08 32.37
C PRO A 157 -36.65 -36.54 32.19
N PRO A 158 -35.92 -37.34 31.39
CA PRO A 158 -36.39 -38.61 30.88
C PRO A 158 -36.50 -39.66 31.99
N GLN A 159 -37.68 -40.27 32.12
CA GLN A 159 -37.80 -41.58 32.74
C GLN A 159 -37.12 -42.60 31.82
N ARG A 160 -36.27 -43.45 32.39
CA ARG A 160 -35.53 -44.51 31.67
C ARG A 160 -36.52 -45.42 30.92
N ILE A 161 -36.61 -45.26 29.61
CA ILE A 161 -37.30 -46.22 28.74
C ILE A 161 -36.30 -47.35 28.48
N ALA A 162 -36.63 -48.56 28.94
CA ALA A 162 -35.93 -49.76 28.51
C ALA A 162 -36.26 -49.99 27.02
N VAL A 163 -35.31 -49.66 26.15
CA VAL A 163 -35.43 -49.91 24.71
C VAL A 163 -35.33 -51.42 24.48
N THR A 164 -36.47 -52.08 24.31
CA THR A 164 -36.50 -53.43 23.72
C THR A 164 -36.32 -53.29 22.22
N THR A 165 -35.19 -53.79 21.70
CA THR A 165 -34.87 -53.80 20.27
C THR A 165 -35.77 -54.80 19.54
N GLN A 166 -36.92 -54.36 19.07
CA GLN A 166 -37.58 -55.05 17.95
C GLN A 166 -37.07 -54.43 16.65
N PRO A 167 -36.54 -55.24 15.71
CA PRO A 167 -36.09 -54.72 14.43
C PRO A 167 -37.32 -54.36 13.59
N LEU A 168 -37.58 -53.06 13.45
CA LEU A 168 -38.50 -52.54 12.45
C LEU A 168 -37.84 -52.71 11.07
N SER A 169 -38.25 -53.73 10.32
CA SER A 169 -37.93 -53.83 8.90
C SER A 169 -38.76 -52.80 8.13
N VAL A 170 -38.29 -51.56 8.08
CA VAL A 170 -38.90 -50.52 7.24
C VAL A 170 -38.51 -50.83 5.80
N LYS A 171 -39.46 -51.38 5.02
CA LYS A 171 -39.36 -51.35 3.56
C LYS A 171 -39.66 -49.92 3.14
N VAL A 172 -38.61 -49.18 2.77
CA VAL A 172 -38.77 -47.85 2.19
C VAL A 172 -39.16 -48.07 0.73
N ASP A 173 -40.46 -47.99 0.43
CA ASP A 173 -40.92 -47.93 -0.95
C ASP A 173 -40.44 -46.61 -1.57
N ASN A 174 -39.98 -46.64 -2.83
CA ASN A 174 -39.41 -45.52 -3.60
C ASN A 174 -37.98 -45.06 -3.23
N ILE A 175 -37.10 -45.95 -2.73
CA ILE A 175 -35.65 -45.65 -2.63
C ILE A 175 -35.09 -45.18 -3.98
N GLU A 176 -35.51 -45.79 -5.09
CA GLU A 176 -35.05 -45.46 -6.44
C GLU A 176 -35.38 -44.01 -6.81
N GLY A 177 -36.60 -43.54 -6.52
CA GLY A 177 -37.00 -42.15 -6.79
C GLY A 177 -36.40 -41.12 -5.82
N LEU A 178 -35.88 -41.55 -4.67
CA LEU A 178 -35.07 -40.69 -3.79
C LEU A 178 -33.63 -40.62 -4.28
N LEU A 179 -33.06 -41.74 -4.72
CA LEU A 179 -31.73 -41.79 -5.32
C LEU A 179 -31.68 -40.99 -6.63
N GLU A 180 -32.70 -41.10 -7.48
CA GLU A 180 -32.78 -40.35 -8.74
C GLU A 180 -32.85 -38.84 -8.49
N ARG A 181 -33.63 -38.39 -7.50
CA ARG A 181 -33.65 -36.99 -7.08
C ARG A 181 -32.32 -36.51 -6.48
N LEU A 182 -31.62 -37.40 -5.78
CA LEU A 182 -30.33 -37.09 -5.18
C LEU A 182 -29.25 -36.93 -6.26
N VAL A 183 -29.25 -37.82 -7.26
CA VAL A 183 -28.39 -37.72 -8.45
C VAL A 183 -28.69 -36.45 -9.25
N GLN A 184 -29.96 -36.14 -9.51
CA GLN A 184 -30.35 -34.89 -10.18
C GLN A 184 -29.90 -33.64 -9.41
N SER A 185 -29.95 -33.67 -8.07
CA SER A 185 -29.46 -32.56 -7.24
C SER A 185 -27.94 -32.41 -7.30
N GLN A 186 -27.20 -33.53 -7.36
CA GLN A 186 -25.75 -33.52 -7.47
C GLN A 186 -25.29 -33.07 -8.86
N GLU A 187 -25.97 -33.47 -9.93
CA GLU A 187 -25.73 -33.00 -11.28
C GLU A 187 -26.01 -31.50 -11.43
N ALA A 188 -27.11 -31.01 -10.82
CA ALA A 188 -27.42 -29.58 -10.79
C ALA A 188 -26.36 -28.77 -10.01
N MET A 189 -25.85 -29.31 -8.90
CA MET A 189 -24.79 -28.70 -8.11
C MET A 189 -23.45 -28.66 -8.88
N ALA A 190 -23.09 -29.77 -9.55
CA ALA A 190 -21.90 -29.83 -10.39
C ALA A 190 -21.97 -28.83 -11.55
N ALA A 191 -23.12 -28.73 -12.22
CA ALA A 191 -23.33 -27.76 -13.29
C ALA A 191 -23.26 -26.30 -12.78
N ALA A 192 -23.76 -26.02 -11.57
CA ALA A 192 -23.65 -24.71 -10.95
C ALA A 192 -22.19 -24.35 -10.60
N MET A 193 -21.43 -25.30 -10.03
CA MET A 193 -20.00 -25.12 -9.76
C MET A 193 -19.20 -24.88 -11.04
N GLN A 194 -19.52 -25.60 -12.13
CA GLN A 194 -18.83 -25.45 -13.40
C GLN A 194 -19.10 -24.08 -14.04
N ARG A 195 -20.33 -23.56 -13.98
CA ARG A 195 -20.63 -22.19 -14.41
C ARG A 195 -19.91 -21.14 -13.57
N HIS A 196 -19.77 -21.37 -12.25
CA HIS A 196 -18.99 -20.48 -11.39
C HIS A 196 -17.50 -20.50 -11.76
N ALA A 197 -16.93 -21.67 -12.02
CA ALA A 197 -15.54 -21.80 -12.48
C ALA A 197 -15.34 -21.09 -13.83
N ASP A 198 -16.25 -21.27 -14.79
CA ASP A 198 -16.21 -20.59 -16.10
C ASP A 198 -16.33 -19.06 -15.96
N ALA A 199 -17.17 -18.58 -15.04
CA ALA A 199 -17.29 -17.15 -14.75
C ALA A 199 -16.01 -16.57 -14.12
N VAL A 200 -15.38 -17.32 -13.21
CA VAL A 200 -14.09 -16.93 -12.61
C VAL A 200 -12.97 -16.91 -13.64
N ILE A 201 -12.91 -17.90 -14.54
CA ILE A 201 -11.92 -17.96 -15.62
C ILE A 201 -12.13 -16.78 -16.57
N ARG A 202 -13.35 -16.53 -17.06
CA ARG A 202 -13.65 -15.36 -17.92
C ARG A 202 -13.35 -14.03 -17.25
N ASN A 203 -13.59 -13.92 -15.94
CA ASN A 203 -13.24 -12.73 -15.18
C ASN A 203 -11.72 -12.57 -15.13
N SER A 204 -10.98 -13.64 -14.83
CA SER A 204 -9.50 -13.60 -14.82
C SER A 204 -8.90 -13.24 -16.19
N GLU A 205 -9.49 -13.71 -17.29
CA GLU A 205 -9.10 -13.32 -18.65
C GLU A 205 -9.39 -11.84 -18.93
N SER A 206 -10.48 -11.29 -18.38
CA SER A 206 -10.82 -9.88 -18.51
C SER A 206 -9.86 -8.97 -17.71
N TRP A 207 -9.44 -9.41 -16.52
CA TRP A 207 -8.40 -8.74 -15.73
C TRP A 207 -7.04 -8.81 -16.40
N ALA A 208 -6.66 -9.96 -16.94
CA ALA A 208 -5.42 -10.11 -17.69
C ALA A 208 -5.37 -9.18 -18.92
N LYS A 209 -6.47 -9.07 -19.67
CA LYS A 209 -6.59 -8.10 -20.78
C LYS A 209 -6.52 -6.65 -20.32
N TRP A 210 -7.06 -6.31 -19.15
CA TRP A 210 -6.99 -4.97 -18.59
C TRP A 210 -5.54 -4.60 -18.22
N PHE A 211 -4.80 -5.51 -17.57
CA PHE A 211 -3.37 -5.32 -17.28
C PHE A 211 -2.52 -5.22 -18.55
N GLU A 212 -2.80 -6.02 -19.59
CA GLU A 212 -2.11 -5.89 -20.89
C GLU A 212 -2.38 -4.54 -21.58
N LEU A 213 -3.59 -4.00 -21.46
CA LEU A 213 -3.95 -2.69 -22.00
C LEU A 213 -3.31 -1.54 -21.20
N GLU A 214 -3.17 -1.69 -19.89
CA GLU A 214 -2.54 -0.70 -19.03
C GLU A 214 -1.01 -0.68 -19.21
N ASP A 215 -0.37 -1.84 -19.37
CA ASP A 215 1.05 -1.94 -19.71
C ASP A 215 1.36 -1.35 -21.10
N LYS A 216 0.44 -1.52 -22.07
CA LYS A 216 0.52 -0.87 -23.39
C LYS A 216 0.34 0.65 -23.34
N LYS A 217 -0.45 1.19 -22.40
CA LYS A 217 -0.58 2.66 -22.19
C LYS A 217 0.71 3.25 -21.63
N ARG A 218 1.31 2.62 -20.60
CA ARG A 218 2.60 3.06 -20.04
C ARG A 218 3.73 3.07 -21.08
N LYS A 219 3.78 2.07 -21.97
CA LYS A 219 4.77 2.02 -23.07
C LYS A 219 4.56 3.05 -24.17
N ARG A 220 3.39 3.70 -24.25
CA ARG A 220 3.07 4.74 -25.23
C ARG A 220 3.41 6.16 -24.73
N GLU A 221 3.55 6.33 -23.41
CA GLU A 221 3.99 7.58 -22.78
C GLU A 221 5.52 7.69 -22.69
N ASP A 222 6.25 6.59 -22.90
CA ASP A 222 7.72 6.51 -22.79
C ASP A 222 8.45 6.64 -24.14
N ASN A 223 7.75 6.98 -25.23
CA ASN A 223 8.35 7.18 -26.55
C ASN A 223 7.88 8.49 -27.22
N GLY A 224 8.65 9.56 -26.97
CA GLY A 224 8.70 10.81 -27.74
C GLY A 224 8.00 12.00 -27.05
N GLU A 225 8.58 13.17 -26.86
CA GLU A 225 9.85 13.76 -27.28
C GLU A 225 10.17 14.93 -26.33
N ASP A 226 11.45 15.08 -26.03
CA ASP A 226 12.08 16.24 -25.42
C ASP A 226 12.20 17.36 -26.48
N ARG A 227 11.40 18.44 -26.39
CA ARG A 227 11.61 19.71 -27.12
C ARG A 227 11.06 20.93 -26.38
N ASN A 228 11.99 21.69 -25.80
CA ASN A 228 12.13 23.15 -25.75
C ASN A 228 10.92 24.10 -25.92
N ASP A 229 10.99 25.13 -25.08
CA ASP A 229 10.74 26.55 -25.32
C ASP A 229 9.32 27.13 -25.33
N GLU A 230 9.19 28.17 -24.50
CA GLU A 230 8.38 29.37 -24.61
C GLU A 230 7.32 29.38 -25.74
N LYS A 231 6.04 29.41 -25.37
CA LYS A 231 5.05 30.22 -26.09
C LYS A 231 3.84 30.61 -25.25
N ARG A 232 3.85 31.90 -24.93
CA ARG A 232 2.72 32.80 -24.73
C ARG A 232 1.49 32.40 -25.57
N GLY A 233 0.38 32.08 -24.91
CA GLY A 233 -0.92 31.84 -25.52
C GLY A 233 -2.02 32.45 -24.66
N ARG A 234 -2.24 33.76 -24.80
CA ARG A 234 -3.38 34.47 -24.25
C ARG A 234 -4.58 34.16 -25.15
N VAL A 235 -5.54 33.37 -24.68
CA VAL A 235 -6.88 33.30 -25.26
C VAL A 235 -7.86 33.25 -24.10
N GLY A 236 -8.63 34.33 -23.94
CA GLY A 236 -9.82 34.32 -23.10
C GLY A 236 -11.01 33.75 -23.84
N GLY A 237 -12.09 33.55 -23.10
CA GLY A 237 -13.43 33.41 -23.66
C GLY A 237 -14.03 32.01 -23.54
N GLU A 238 -14.88 31.89 -22.52
CA GLU A 238 -16.21 31.27 -22.59
C GLU A 238 -16.41 29.76 -22.41
N GLN A 239 -17.28 29.49 -21.42
CA GLN A 239 -18.36 28.50 -21.40
C GLN A 239 -18.00 27.02 -21.16
N ASN A 240 -18.15 26.56 -19.91
CA ASN A 240 -19.44 26.05 -19.43
C ASN A 240 -19.36 25.62 -17.96
N ALA A 241 -20.08 26.35 -17.11
CA ALA A 241 -20.55 25.85 -15.83
C ALA A 241 -21.76 24.96 -16.11
N GLY A 242 -21.57 23.64 -16.08
CA GLY A 242 -22.63 22.64 -16.11
C GLY A 242 -22.74 21.98 -14.75
N GLY A 243 -23.36 22.67 -13.80
CA GLY A 243 -23.76 22.11 -12.51
C GLY A 243 -25.15 21.48 -12.62
N ASN A 244 -25.26 20.25 -12.10
CA ASN A 244 -26.43 19.48 -11.64
C ASN A 244 -27.84 19.87 -12.12
N ASP A 245 -28.52 18.90 -12.71
CA ASP A 245 -29.78 18.41 -12.11
C ASP A 245 -30.06 16.96 -12.53
N MET A 246 -30.18 16.06 -11.56
CA MET A 246 -30.82 14.75 -11.72
C MET A 246 -31.75 14.61 -10.52
N ASP A 247 -32.96 15.10 -10.70
CA ASP A 247 -34.08 14.92 -9.80
C ASP A 247 -34.34 13.42 -9.58
N LEU A 248 -34.34 13.02 -8.31
CA LEU A 248 -34.87 11.76 -7.80
C LEU A 248 -36.05 12.11 -6.89
N GLN A 249 -37.27 11.92 -7.41
CA GLN A 249 -38.58 11.69 -6.76
C GLN A 249 -39.64 11.99 -7.84
N GLU A 250 -40.53 11.07 -8.26
CA GLU A 250 -41.26 10.00 -7.58
C GLU A 250 -41.20 8.65 -8.31
#